data_AF-A0ABD2W323-F1
#
_entry.id   AF-A0ABD2W323-F1
#
_cell.length_a   1.000
_cell.length_b   1.000
_cell.length_c   1.000
_cell.angle_alpha   90.00
_cell.angle_beta   90.00
_cell.angle_gamma   90.00
#
_symmetry.space_group_name_H-M   'P 1'
#
loop_
_entity.id
_entity.type
_entity.pdbx_description
1 polymer ?
#
loop_
_entity_poly.entity_id
_entity_poly.type
_entity_poly.pdbx_seq_one_letter_code
_entity_poly.pdbx_strand_id
1 'polypeptide(L)'
;MKEFDGTPQEWESFRDLFRSLVHSDPALTDVERLHYLKTNVKGDAAAAIRAYEISAQNYQTAWASLLSRYDDHRLLVRNHIKALFHLIQMKSKSATESQRILDELNRHRAPLQSLGGPVDQWDDWFVVLGSHAMDAATILAWKEDVSSLRAGDRMQRSSSFKNFSSVAA
;
A
#
# COMPACT_ATOMS: atom_id res chain seq x y z
N MET A 1 -6.61 18.11 4.74
CA MET A 1 -6.46 16.76 4.17
C MET A 1 -5.13 16.71 3.41
N LYS A 2 -4.45 15.56 3.31
CA LYS A 2 -3.22 15.46 2.51
C LYS A 2 -3.57 15.58 1.02
N GLU A 3 -2.79 16.34 0.26
CA GLU A 3 -2.95 16.45 -1.19
C GLU A 3 -2.61 15.13 -1.89
N PHE A 4 -3.46 14.71 -2.82
CA PHE A 4 -3.26 13.51 -3.63
C PHE A 4 -2.57 13.85 -4.95
N ASP A 5 -1.43 13.22 -5.23
CA ASP A 5 -0.63 13.48 -6.43
C ASP A 5 -0.90 12.53 -7.61
N GLY A 6 -1.72 11.50 -7.39
CA GLY A 6 -1.94 10.42 -8.35
C GLY A 6 -1.27 9.10 -7.98
N THR A 7 -0.56 9.01 -6.84
CA THR A 7 0.04 7.77 -6.35
C THR A 7 -1.03 6.72 -6.06
N PRO A 8 -1.12 5.60 -6.83
CA PRO A 8 -2.23 4.67 -6.71
C PRO A 8 -2.42 4.10 -5.29
N GLN A 9 -1.32 3.88 -4.56
CA GLN A 9 -1.33 3.36 -3.19
C GLN A 9 -1.98 4.32 -2.18
N GLU A 10 -2.07 5.62 -2.50
CA GLU A 10 -2.69 6.63 -1.64
C GLU A 10 -4.15 6.91 -2.02
N TRP A 11 -4.63 6.36 -3.15
CA TRP A 11 -5.95 6.66 -3.70
C TRP A 11 -7.08 6.29 -2.74
N GLU A 12 -7.09 5.08 -2.18
CA GLU A 12 -8.17 4.64 -1.29
C GLU A 12 -8.32 5.56 -0.08
N SER A 13 -7.20 5.85 0.60
CA SER A 13 -7.14 6.74 1.75
C SER A 13 -7.63 8.16 1.40
N PHE A 14 -7.20 8.71 0.27
CA PHE A 14 -7.66 10.02 -0.20
C PHE A 14 -9.15 10.00 -0.53
N ARG A 15 -9.60 9.02 -1.32
CA ARG A 15 -10.97 8.87 -1.80
C ARG A 15 -11.94 8.80 -0.63
N ASP A 16 -11.66 7.96 0.34
CA ASP A 16 -12.56 7.70 1.47
C ASP A 16 -12.62 8.92 2.41
N LEU A 17 -11.48 9.55 2.66
CA LEU A 17 -11.41 10.77 3.47
C LEU A 17 -12.11 11.95 2.78
N PHE A 18 -11.85 12.18 1.49
CA PHE A 18 -12.52 13.22 0.71
C PHE A 18 -14.02 12.96 0.60
N ARG A 19 -14.42 11.69 0.44
CA ARG A 19 -15.83 11.32 0.39
C ARG A 19 -16.54 11.66 1.69
N SER A 20 -15.93 11.29 2.83
CA SER A 20 -16.48 11.55 4.16
C SER A 20 -16.54 13.04 4.51
N LEU A 21 -15.55 13.83 4.12
CA LEU A 21 -15.43 15.23 4.55
C LEU A 21 -16.05 16.24 3.58
N VAL A 22 -16.13 15.91 2.29
CA VAL A 22 -16.49 16.89 1.24
C VAL A 22 -17.62 16.37 0.35
N HIS A 23 -17.47 15.16 -0.20
CA HIS A 23 -18.47 14.63 -1.14
C HIS A 23 -19.84 14.41 -0.48
N SER A 24 -19.84 13.83 0.72
CA SER A 24 -21.07 13.44 1.44
C SER A 24 -21.56 14.52 2.43
N ASP A 25 -20.87 15.66 2.54
CA ASP A 25 -21.31 16.76 3.40
C ASP A 25 -22.50 17.50 2.74
N PRO A 26 -23.70 17.48 3.32
CA PRO A 26 -24.87 18.15 2.74
C PRO A 26 -24.79 19.70 2.82
N ALA A 27 -23.89 20.26 3.64
CA ALA A 27 -23.74 21.71 3.77
C ALA A 27 -22.98 22.33 2.60
N LEU A 28 -22.24 21.53 1.82
CA LEU A 28 -21.46 22.01 0.69
C LEU A 28 -22.27 21.98 -0.61
N THR A 29 -22.04 22.99 -1.44
CA THR A 29 -22.50 23.03 -2.83
C THR A 29 -21.50 22.32 -3.74
N ASP A 30 -21.94 21.90 -4.93
CA ASP A 30 -21.04 21.26 -5.90
C ASP A 30 -19.91 22.18 -6.37
N VAL A 31 -20.12 23.50 -6.37
CA VAL A 31 -19.07 24.49 -6.65
C VAL A 31 -17.98 24.43 -5.58
N GLU A 32 -18.38 24.43 -4.30
CA GLU A 32 -17.45 24.32 -3.18
C GLU A 32 -16.74 22.97 -3.19
N ARG A 33 -17.47 21.86 -3.44
CA ARG A 33 -16.86 20.53 -3.55
C ARG A 33 -15.82 20.47 -4.67
N LEU A 34 -16.09 21.08 -5.83
CA LEU A 34 -15.11 21.11 -6.92
C LEU A 34 -13.91 22.00 -6.59
N HIS A 35 -14.14 23.13 -5.91
CA HIS A 35 -13.04 23.96 -5.41
C HIS A 35 -12.14 23.17 -4.45
N TYR A 36 -12.73 22.49 -3.46
CA TYR A 36 -11.99 21.61 -2.56
C TYR A 36 -11.28 20.47 -3.30
N LEU A 37 -11.94 19.84 -4.28
CA LEU A 37 -11.32 18.78 -5.06
C LEU A 37 -10.05 19.27 -5.76
N LYS A 38 -10.12 20.42 -6.45
CA LYS A 38 -8.98 20.99 -7.18
C LYS A 38 -7.84 21.45 -6.28
N THR A 39 -8.13 21.91 -5.06
CA THR A 39 -7.09 22.34 -4.10
C THR A 39 -6.48 21.19 -3.29
N ASN A 40 -7.07 20.00 -3.32
CA ASN A 40 -6.56 18.83 -2.61
C ASN A 40 -5.94 17.78 -3.55
N VAL A 41 -5.74 18.11 -4.83
CA VAL A 41 -4.99 17.27 -5.77
C VAL A 41 -3.80 18.04 -6.36
N LYS A 42 -2.74 17.30 -6.70
CA LYS A 42 -1.54 17.84 -7.36
C LYS A 42 -1.04 16.85 -8.43
N GLY A 43 0.05 17.19 -9.10
CA GLY A 43 0.71 16.29 -10.06
C GLY A 43 -0.24 15.75 -11.14
N ASP A 44 -0.21 14.43 -11.32
CA ASP A 44 -1.00 13.74 -12.34
C ASP A 44 -2.51 13.79 -12.04
N ALA A 45 -2.89 13.76 -10.76
CA ALA A 45 -4.28 13.87 -10.35
C ALA A 45 -4.85 15.26 -10.67
N ALA A 46 -4.09 16.33 -10.41
CA ALA A 46 -4.49 17.68 -10.81
C ALA A 46 -4.57 17.83 -12.32
N ALA A 47 -3.62 17.23 -13.07
CA ALA A 47 -3.65 17.24 -14.53
C ALA A 47 -4.92 16.56 -15.08
N ALA A 48 -5.41 15.49 -14.43
CA ALA A 48 -6.61 14.77 -14.83
C ALA A 48 -7.90 15.61 -14.77
N ILE A 49 -7.98 16.57 -13.85
CA ILE A 49 -9.17 17.41 -13.66
C ILE A 49 -8.96 18.90 -14.02
N ARG A 50 -7.81 19.24 -14.59
CA ARG A 50 -7.42 20.63 -14.85
C ARG A 50 -8.41 21.36 -15.75
N ALA A 51 -8.90 20.69 -16.79
CA ALA A 51 -9.78 21.25 -17.83
C ALA A 51 -11.20 21.59 -17.34
N TYR A 52 -11.62 21.05 -16.19
CA TYR A 52 -12.94 21.35 -15.64
C TYR A 52 -12.93 22.70 -14.93
N GLU A 53 -13.67 23.68 -15.44
CA GLU A 53 -13.87 24.96 -14.77
C GLU A 53 -14.66 24.77 -13.46
N ILE A 54 -14.41 25.64 -12.47
CA ILE A 54 -15.11 25.57 -11.18
C ILE A 54 -16.58 25.96 -11.39
N SER A 55 -17.44 24.96 -11.52
CA SER A 55 -18.89 25.10 -11.62
C SER A 55 -19.59 23.87 -11.03
N ALA A 56 -20.86 24.03 -10.64
CA ALA A 56 -21.64 22.93 -10.08
C ALA A 56 -21.77 21.76 -11.06
N GLN A 57 -21.98 22.08 -12.34
CA GLN A 57 -22.18 21.10 -13.41
C GLN A 57 -20.96 20.21 -13.64
N ASN A 58 -19.77 20.72 -13.35
CA ASN A 58 -18.52 20.02 -13.61
C ASN A 58 -18.06 19.12 -12.46
N TYR A 59 -18.62 19.26 -11.25
CA TYR A 59 -18.15 18.53 -10.08
C TYR A 59 -18.23 17.01 -10.26
N GLN A 60 -19.42 16.51 -10.62
CA GLN A 60 -19.66 15.07 -10.77
C GLN A 60 -18.74 14.46 -11.83
N THR A 61 -18.54 15.16 -12.96
CA THR A 61 -17.65 14.72 -14.04
C THR A 61 -16.18 14.72 -13.61
N ALA A 62 -15.73 15.75 -12.90
CA ALA A 62 -14.35 15.82 -12.40
C ALA A 62 -14.07 14.70 -11.38
N TRP A 63 -15.02 14.45 -10.46
CA TRP A 63 -14.91 13.37 -9.49
C TRP A 63 -14.92 11.98 -10.16
N ALA A 64 -15.82 11.77 -11.13
CA ALA A 64 -15.89 10.54 -11.92
C ALA A 64 -14.60 10.29 -12.73
N SER A 65 -13.96 11.34 -13.26
CA SER A 65 -12.68 11.21 -13.96
C SER A 65 -11.56 10.71 -13.05
N LEU A 66 -11.53 11.13 -11.78
CA LEU A 66 -10.57 10.59 -10.81
C LEU A 66 -10.91 9.13 -10.45
N LEU A 67 -12.19 8.82 -10.19
CA LEU A 67 -12.62 7.44 -9.94
C LEU A 67 -12.24 6.52 -11.12
N SER A 68 -12.58 6.90 -12.35
CA SER A 68 -12.26 6.10 -13.53
C SER A 68 -10.77 5.85 -13.71
N ARG A 69 -9.91 6.78 -13.27
CA ARG A 69 -8.47 6.70 -13.46
C ARG A 69 -7.76 5.94 -12.35
N TYR A 70 -8.26 6.06 -11.11
CA TYR A 70 -7.56 5.57 -9.92
C TYR A 70 -8.31 4.45 -9.17
N ASP A 71 -9.61 4.28 -9.40
CA ASP A 71 -10.47 3.28 -8.74
C ASP A 71 -10.48 1.92 -9.46
N ASP A 72 -9.41 1.60 -10.21
CA ASP A 72 -9.22 0.28 -10.81
C ASP A 72 -8.59 -0.67 -9.78
N HIS A 73 -9.44 -1.40 -9.06
CA HIS A 73 -9.02 -2.42 -8.09
C HIS A 73 -7.98 -3.40 -8.65
N ARG A 74 -8.09 -3.80 -9.93
CA ARG A 74 -7.12 -4.74 -10.54
C ARG A 74 -5.78 -4.07 -10.74
N LEU A 75 -5.77 -2.81 -11.15
CA LEU A 75 -4.56 -2.01 -11.26
C LEU A 75 -3.90 -1.80 -9.90
N LEU A 76 -4.68 -1.51 -8.85
CA LEU A 76 -4.19 -1.34 -7.47
C LEU A 76 -3.53 -2.63 -6.96
N VAL A 77 -4.21 -3.77 -7.07
CA VAL A 77 -3.65 -5.08 -6.73
C VAL A 77 -2.35 -5.33 -7.50
N ARG A 78 -2.35 -5.09 -8.82
CA ARG A 78 -1.16 -5.26 -9.66
C ARG A 78 -0.01 -4.36 -9.22
N ASN A 79 -0.28 -3.12 -8.82
CA ASN A 79 0.75 -2.17 -8.39
C ASN A 79 1.37 -2.61 -7.05
N HIS A 80 0.57 -3.06 -6.09
CA HIS A 80 1.07 -3.62 -4.84
C HIS A 80 1.92 -4.88 -5.07
N ILE A 81 1.44 -5.80 -5.92
CA ILE A 81 2.21 -7.00 -6.29
C ILE A 81 3.53 -6.62 -6.97
N LYS A 82 3.52 -5.68 -7.93
CA LYS A 82 4.74 -5.19 -8.58
C LYS A 82 5.72 -4.59 -7.58
N ALA A 83 5.25 -3.76 -6.65
CA ALA A 83 6.11 -3.16 -5.63
C ALA A 83 6.78 -4.23 -4.74
N LEU A 84 6.05 -5.29 -4.39
CA LEU A 84 6.59 -6.45 -3.68
C LEU A 84 7.68 -7.20 -4.46
N PHE A 85 7.59 -7.28 -5.80
CA PHE A 85 8.66 -7.85 -6.63
C PHE A 85 9.87 -6.92 -6.82
N HIS A 86 9.72 -5.63 -6.52
CA HIS A 86 10.76 -4.61 -6.70
C HIS A 86 11.30 -4.07 -5.37
N LEU A 87 11.24 -4.87 -4.30
CA LEU A 87 11.82 -4.51 -3.01
C LEU A 87 13.29 -4.15 -3.14
N ILE A 88 13.68 -3.06 -2.48
CA ILE A 88 15.06 -2.59 -2.48
C ILE A 88 15.91 -3.53 -1.63
N GLN A 89 16.95 -4.09 -2.25
CA GLN A 89 17.96 -4.94 -1.63
C GLN A 89 18.63 -4.25 -0.44
N MET A 90 18.96 -5.03 0.60
CA MET A 90 19.76 -4.54 1.72
C MET A 90 21.11 -4.03 1.22
N LYS A 91 21.51 -2.84 1.68
CA LYS A 91 22.83 -2.29 1.35
C LYS A 91 23.93 -2.76 2.31
N SER A 92 23.54 -3.24 3.49
CA SER A 92 24.45 -3.73 4.51
C SER A 92 23.70 -4.61 5.50
N LYS A 93 24.42 -5.54 6.15
CA LYS A 93 23.88 -6.34 7.25
C LYS A 93 23.60 -5.45 8.47
N SER A 94 22.35 -5.05 8.65
CA SER A 94 21.89 -4.29 9.81
C SER A 94 20.43 -4.59 10.13
N ALA A 95 20.08 -4.58 11.43
CA ALA A 95 18.70 -4.74 11.88
C ALA A 95 17.78 -3.68 11.27
N THR A 96 18.26 -2.45 11.11
CA THR A 96 17.53 -1.35 10.48
C THR A 96 17.11 -1.66 9.04
N GLU A 97 18.00 -2.26 8.24
CA GLU A 97 17.69 -2.63 6.85
C GLU A 97 16.71 -3.80 6.78
N SER A 98 16.82 -4.77 7.71
CA SER A 98 15.86 -5.88 7.84
C SER A 98 14.46 -5.38 8.22
N GLN A 99 14.39 -4.45 9.19
CA GLN A 99 13.15 -3.82 9.60
C GLN A 99 12.53 -3.00 8.47
N ARG A 100 13.33 -2.26 7.70
CA ARG A 100 12.86 -1.53 6.51
C ARG A 100 12.17 -2.46 5.50
N ILE A 101 12.73 -3.65 5.26
CA ILE A 101 12.13 -4.64 4.35
C ILE A 101 10.80 -5.14 4.92
N LEU A 102 10.73 -5.47 6.21
CA LEU A 102 9.50 -5.87 6.86
C LEU A 102 8.40 -4.81 6.78
N ASP A 103 8.76 -3.56 7.06
CA ASP A 103 7.83 -2.44 7.00
C ASP A 103 7.29 -2.27 5.58
N GLU A 104 8.11 -2.45 4.54
CA GLU A 104 7.68 -2.39 3.15
C GLU A 104 6.75 -3.55 2.77
N LEU A 105 7.06 -4.78 3.20
CA LEU A 105 6.18 -5.95 3.00
C LEU A 105 4.81 -5.71 3.66
N ASN A 106 4.82 -5.23 4.91
CA ASN A 106 3.61 -4.95 5.67
C ASN A 106 2.79 -3.79 5.07
N ARG A 107 3.46 -2.76 4.55
CA ARG A 107 2.82 -1.62 3.87
C ARG A 107 1.97 -2.07 2.68
N HIS A 108 2.32 -3.18 2.03
CA HIS A 108 1.54 -3.73 0.91
C HIS A 108 0.56 -4.84 1.31
N ARG A 109 0.79 -5.53 2.44
CA ARG A 109 -0.09 -6.61 2.92
C ARG A 109 -1.50 -6.12 3.23
N ALA A 110 -1.63 -5.03 4.00
CA ALA A 110 -2.94 -4.53 4.43
C ALA A 110 -3.81 -4.02 3.27
N PRO A 111 -3.30 -3.20 2.32
CA PRO A 111 -4.08 -2.80 1.15
C PRO A 111 -4.48 -3.98 0.24
N LEU A 112 -3.59 -4.97 0.08
CA LEU A 112 -3.94 -6.17 -0.69
C LEU A 112 -5.09 -6.96 -0.03
N GLN A 113 -5.17 -6.97 1.31
CA GLN A 113 -6.28 -7.58 2.04
C GLN A 113 -7.59 -6.81 1.85
N SER A 114 -7.57 -5.47 1.97
CA SER A 114 -8.77 -4.64 1.77
C SER A 114 -9.32 -4.73 0.34
N LEU A 115 -8.42 -4.90 -0.64
CA LEU A 115 -8.75 -5.14 -2.05
C LEU A 115 -9.29 -6.56 -2.34
N GLY A 116 -9.42 -7.42 -1.32
CA GLY A 116 -9.96 -8.78 -1.43
C GLY A 116 -8.93 -9.85 -1.82
N GLY A 117 -7.63 -9.54 -1.74
CA GLY A 117 -6.56 -10.49 -1.97
C GLY A 117 -6.43 -11.52 -0.83
N PRO A 118 -6.14 -12.80 -1.12
CA PRO A 118 -5.99 -13.85 -0.11
C PRO A 118 -4.63 -13.80 0.60
N VAL A 119 -4.23 -12.63 1.10
CA VAL A 119 -2.88 -12.38 1.68
C VAL A 119 -2.56 -13.25 2.89
N ASP A 120 -3.56 -13.74 3.62
CA ASP A 120 -3.36 -14.64 4.75
C ASP A 120 -2.88 -16.03 4.32
N GLN A 121 -3.01 -16.38 3.04
CA GLN A 121 -2.48 -17.61 2.45
C GLN A 121 -1.13 -17.39 1.76
N TRP A 122 -0.60 -16.16 1.79
CA TRP A 122 0.60 -15.77 1.04
C TRP A 122 1.86 -15.68 1.90
N ASP A 123 1.83 -16.15 3.15
CA ASP A 123 2.95 -16.06 4.08
C ASP A 123 4.27 -16.60 3.47
N ASP A 124 4.22 -17.74 2.77
CA ASP A 124 5.40 -18.30 2.08
C ASP A 124 5.93 -17.36 0.98
N TRP A 125 5.05 -16.69 0.24
CA TRP A 125 5.45 -15.72 -0.78
C TRP A 125 6.09 -14.48 -0.16
N PHE A 126 5.53 -13.95 0.93
CA PHE A 126 6.13 -12.82 1.65
C PHE A 126 7.51 -13.16 2.21
N VAL A 127 7.70 -14.37 2.74
CA VAL A 127 9.01 -14.86 3.20
C VAL A 127 9.99 -14.96 2.04
N VAL A 128 9.58 -15.52 0.89
CA VAL A 128 10.45 -15.63 -0.29
C VAL A 128 10.84 -14.26 -0.83
N LEU A 129 9.88 -13.34 -0.97
CA LEU A 129 10.12 -11.98 -1.47
C LEU A 129 11.03 -11.18 -0.53
N GLY A 130 10.77 -11.24 0.79
CA GLY A 130 11.63 -10.64 1.80
C GLY A 130 13.04 -11.21 1.77
N SER A 131 13.18 -12.53 1.67
CA SER A 131 14.48 -13.20 1.56
C SER A 131 15.25 -12.77 0.31
N HIS A 132 14.58 -12.57 -0.82
CA HIS A 132 15.24 -12.07 -2.03
C HIS A 132 15.78 -10.66 -1.88
N ALA A 133 15.25 -9.85 -0.96
CA ALA A 133 15.74 -8.51 -0.67
C ALA A 133 16.84 -8.48 0.40
N MET A 134 17.13 -9.62 1.06
CA MET A 134 18.12 -9.75 2.13
C MET A 134 19.46 -10.28 1.63
N ASP A 135 20.55 -10.00 2.37
CA ASP A 135 21.85 -10.61 2.07
C ASP A 135 21.93 -12.07 2.58
N ALA A 136 22.83 -12.84 1.97
CA ALA A 136 22.96 -14.27 2.27
C ALA A 136 23.27 -14.55 3.76
N ALA A 137 24.01 -13.66 4.41
CA ALA A 137 24.35 -13.78 5.83
C ALA A 137 23.14 -13.59 6.75
N THR A 138 22.24 -12.64 6.44
CA THR A 138 21.01 -12.43 7.22
C THR A 138 20.04 -13.59 7.01
N ILE A 139 19.92 -14.10 5.78
CA ILE A 139 19.09 -15.27 5.49
C ILE A 139 19.58 -16.51 6.26
N LEU A 140 20.89 -16.72 6.33
CA LEU A 140 21.47 -17.85 7.06
C LEU A 140 21.19 -17.76 8.56
N ALA A 141 21.44 -16.60 9.16
CA ALA A 141 21.15 -16.35 10.57
C ALA A 141 19.65 -16.55 10.89
N TRP A 142 18.76 -16.07 10.01
CA TRP A 142 17.32 -16.28 10.14
C TRP A 142 16.94 -17.76 10.07
N LYS A 143 17.51 -18.52 9.14
CA LYS A 143 17.23 -19.97 9.02
C LYS A 143 17.69 -20.74 10.25
N GLU A 144 18.85 -20.40 10.81
CA GLU A 144 19.37 -20.98 12.04
C GLU A 144 18.42 -20.70 13.22
N ASP A 145 17.99 -19.45 13.37
CA ASP A 145 17.06 -19.05 14.43
C ASP A 145 15.70 -19.76 14.30
N VAL A 146 15.12 -19.81 13.10
CA VAL A 146 13.86 -20.54 12.84
C VAL A 146 14.02 -22.04 13.07
N SER A 147 15.16 -22.64 12.72
CA SER A 147 15.42 -24.05 13.02
C SER A 147 15.52 -24.31 14.53
N SER A 148 16.09 -23.37 15.29
CA SER A 148 16.18 -23.46 16.74
C SER A 148 14.81 -23.39 17.41
N LEU A 149 13.94 -22.49 16.93
CA LEU A 149 12.55 -22.36 17.36
C LEU A 149 11.74 -23.63 17.04
N ARG A 150 11.92 -24.20 15.84
CA ARG A 150 11.25 -25.45 15.42
C ARG A 150 11.76 -26.69 16.17
N ALA A 151 13.00 -26.67 16.65
CA ALA A 151 13.55 -27.74 17.48
C ALA A 151 12.99 -27.70 18.92
N GLY A 152 12.64 -26.51 19.42
CA GLY A 152 11.96 -26.31 20.71
C GLY A 152 10.46 -26.60 20.65
N ASP A 153 9.78 -26.18 19.58
CA ASP A 153 8.33 -26.33 19.42
C ASP A 153 7.97 -27.49 18.47
N ARG A 154 7.77 -28.68 19.04
CA ARG A 154 7.35 -29.87 18.28
C ARG A 154 5.88 -29.81 17.82
N MET A 155 5.21 -28.65 17.88
CA MET A 155 3.77 -28.54 17.68
C MET A 155 3.29 -27.23 17.04
N GLN A 156 3.92 -26.73 15.97
CA GLN A 156 3.19 -25.90 14.99
C GLN A 156 3.92 -25.84 13.64
N ARG A 157 3.41 -26.58 12.65
CA ARG A 157 3.87 -26.53 11.26
C ARG A 157 3.21 -25.35 10.55
N SER A 158 3.81 -24.17 10.64
CA SER A 158 3.59 -23.10 9.66
C SER A 158 4.86 -22.26 9.52
N SER A 159 5.34 -22.06 8.30
CA SER A 159 6.35 -21.06 7.96
C SER A 159 5.69 -19.68 7.98
N SER A 160 5.24 -19.22 9.15
CA SER A 160 4.51 -17.96 9.22
C SER A 160 5.46 -16.78 9.06
N PHE A 161 5.03 -15.77 8.31
CA PHE A 161 5.66 -14.45 8.21
C PHE A 161 5.92 -13.81 9.60
N LYS A 162 5.12 -14.20 10.61
CA LYS A 162 5.30 -13.83 12.02
C LYS A 162 6.69 -14.18 12.59
N ASN A 163 7.31 -15.26 12.13
CA ASN A 163 8.66 -15.66 12.55
C ASN A 163 9.74 -14.92 11.74
N PHE A 164 9.40 -14.34 10.59
CA PHE A 164 10.30 -13.46 9.85
C PHE A 164 10.37 -12.08 10.50
N SER A 165 9.27 -11.60 11.08
CA SER A 165 9.25 -10.33 11.82
C SER A 165 10.02 -10.33 13.15
N SER A 166 10.17 -11.48 13.81
CA SER A 166 10.86 -11.54 15.12
C SER A 166 12.37 -11.44 15.05
N VAL A 167 12.98 -11.73 13.88
CA VAL A 167 14.45 -11.80 13.70
C VAL A 167 15.04 -10.48 13.20
N ALA A 168 14.21 -9.57 12.70
CA ALA A 168 14.65 -8.26 12.25
C ALA A 168 14.69 -7.20 13.36
N ALA A 169 14.13 -7.51 14.54
CA ALA A 169 14.18 -6.68 15.73
C ALA A 169 15.45 -6.97 16.55
#